data_AF-A0A2M7EUP0-F1
#
_entry.id   AF-A0A2M7EUP0-F1
#
_cell.length_a   1.000
_cell.length_b   1.000
_cell.length_c   1.000
_cell.angle_alpha   90.00
_cell.angle_beta   90.00
_cell.angle_gamma   90.00
#
_symmetry.space_group_name_H-M   'P 1'
#
loop_
_entity.id
_entity.type
_entity.pdbx_description
1 polymer ?
#
loop_
_entity_poly.entity_id
_entity_poly.type
_entity_poly.pdbx_seq_one_letter_code
_entity_poly.pdbx_strand_id
1 'polypeptide(L)'
;MTDSSIGTPQQLRDPNYTPPLVKAVPLGIQHVLAMFVSNVTPAIIVCGAAGFGFGSNSPDFPQMIYMIQMSMFFAGVATLIQTIGIGPVGARLPVVQGTSFAFIPIMIPLVAGQGVEAIAVLMGGILVGGLFHATLGLFIG
;
A
#
# COMPACT_ATOMS: atom_id res chain seq x y z
N MET A 1 -5.36 -33.62 15.23
CA MET A 1 -4.25 -33.04 16.03
C MET A 1 -4.05 -31.62 15.54
N THR A 2 -4.40 -30.62 16.35
CA THR A 2 -4.08 -29.22 16.09
C THR A 2 -2.57 -29.09 16.14
N ASP A 3 -1.96 -28.90 14.97
CA ASP A 3 -0.53 -28.68 14.83
C ASP A 3 -0.14 -27.46 15.68
N SER A 4 0.42 -27.72 16.86
CA SER A 4 0.80 -26.69 17.85
C SER A 4 2.18 -26.11 17.53
N SER A 5 2.69 -26.33 16.30
CA SER A 5 4.05 -25.93 15.90
C SER A 5 4.29 -24.42 15.86
N ILE A 6 3.24 -23.60 15.98
CA ILE A 6 3.34 -22.14 15.95
C ILE A 6 2.87 -21.43 17.24
N GLY A 7 2.19 -22.13 18.15
CA GLY A 7 1.70 -21.57 19.43
C GLY A 7 0.41 -22.23 19.93
N THR A 8 0.02 -21.91 21.16
CA THR A 8 -1.27 -22.33 21.75
C THR A 8 -2.44 -21.53 21.17
N PRO A 9 -3.69 -22.04 21.24
CA PRO A 9 -4.86 -21.28 20.78
C PRO A 9 -5.03 -19.91 21.44
N GLN A 10 -4.60 -19.75 22.69
CA GLN A 10 -4.60 -18.48 23.41
C GLN A 10 -3.53 -17.52 22.87
N GLN A 11 -2.32 -18.04 22.58
CA GLN A 11 -1.25 -17.25 21.97
C GLN A 11 -1.61 -16.77 20.57
N LEU A 12 -2.24 -17.62 19.75
CA LEU A 12 -2.66 -17.24 18.40
C LEU A 12 -3.79 -16.20 18.36
N ARG A 13 -4.46 -15.93 19.49
CA ARG A 13 -5.46 -14.87 19.62
C ARG A 13 -4.86 -13.54 20.07
N ASP A 14 -3.63 -13.53 20.58
CA ASP A 14 -2.94 -12.32 21.04
C ASP A 14 -2.22 -11.64 19.86
N PRO A 15 -2.61 -10.41 19.47
CA PRO A 15 -1.93 -9.66 18.40
C PRO A 15 -0.44 -9.40 18.66
N ASN A 16 -0.01 -9.44 19.92
CA ASN A 16 1.38 -9.17 20.31
C ASN A 16 2.24 -10.44 20.32
N TYR A 17 1.62 -11.62 20.24
CA TYR A 17 2.37 -12.87 20.23
C TYR A 17 3.07 -13.04 18.88
N THR A 18 4.41 -13.13 18.93
CA THR A 18 5.23 -13.42 17.77
C THR A 18 5.58 -14.90 17.77
N PRO A 19 5.13 -15.70 16.77
CA PRO A 19 5.52 -17.10 16.65
C PRO A 19 7.02 -17.24 16.36
N PRO A 20 7.61 -18.44 16.51
CA PRO A 20 9.03 -18.67 16.22
C PRO A 20 9.44 -18.10 14.86
N LEU A 21 10.57 -17.38 14.79
CA LEU A 21 11.00 -16.67 13.58
C LEU A 21 11.09 -17.56 12.33
N VAL A 22 11.44 -18.83 12.52
CA VAL A 22 11.49 -19.86 11.46
C VAL A 22 10.15 -20.03 10.75
N LYS A 23 9.04 -19.76 11.44
CA LYS A 23 7.67 -19.77 10.90
C LYS A 23 7.18 -18.37 10.57
N ALA A 24 7.49 -17.37 11.42
CA ALA A 24 7.04 -15.99 11.23
C ALA A 24 7.57 -15.36 9.93
N VAL A 25 8.85 -15.58 9.60
CA VAL A 25 9.48 -14.98 8.41
C VAL A 25 8.83 -15.50 7.12
N PRO A 26 8.70 -16.82 6.88
CA PRO A 26 7.97 -17.32 5.71
C PRO A 26 6.52 -16.83 5.62
N LEU A 27 5.80 -16.75 6.75
CA LEU A 27 4.44 -16.22 6.77
C LEU A 27 4.38 -14.75 6.38
N GLY A 28 5.31 -13.93 6.88
CA GLY A 28 5.46 -12.53 6.48
C GLY A 28 5.74 -12.39 4.99
N ILE A 29 6.63 -13.21 4.43
CA ILE A 29 6.92 -13.22 2.99
C ILE A 29 5.66 -13.59 2.19
N GLN A 30 4.92 -14.63 2.58
CA GLN A 30 3.66 -15.01 1.93
C GLN A 30 2.66 -13.85 1.92
N HIS A 31 2.58 -13.10 3.02
CA HIS A 31 1.69 -11.96 3.13
C HIS A 31 2.12 -10.80 2.22
N VAL A 32 3.42 -10.50 2.13
CA VAL A 32 3.95 -9.52 1.18
C VAL A 32 3.67 -9.93 -0.26
N LEU A 33 3.89 -11.20 -0.60
CA LEU A 33 3.60 -11.73 -1.93
C LEU A 33 2.10 -11.67 -2.26
N ALA A 34 1.24 -11.92 -1.29
CA ALA A 34 -0.22 -11.82 -1.45
C ALA A 34 -0.67 -10.39 -1.78
N MET A 35 -0.02 -9.38 -1.20
CA MET A 35 -0.36 -7.97 -1.44
C MET A 35 0.41 -7.29 -2.57
N PHE A 36 1.40 -7.99 -3.14
CA PHE A 36 2.22 -7.43 -4.22
C PHE A 36 1.36 -6.93 -5.39
N VAL A 37 0.46 -7.78 -5.88
CA VAL A 37 -0.41 -7.44 -7.02
C VAL A 37 -1.32 -6.27 -6.67
N SER A 38 -2.00 -6.29 -5.51
CA SER A 38 -2.93 -5.22 -5.14
C SER A 38 -2.24 -3.86 -5.00
N ASN A 39 -0.97 -3.82 -4.61
CA ASN A 39 -0.29 -2.55 -4.43
C ASN A 39 0.39 -2.04 -5.72
N VAL A 40 0.83 -2.94 -6.61
CA VAL A 40 1.51 -2.59 -7.86
C VAL A 40 0.50 -2.23 -8.96
N THR A 41 -0.62 -2.95 -9.03
CA THR A 41 -1.61 -2.81 -10.11
C THR A 41 -2.18 -1.39 -10.25
N PRO A 42 -2.57 -0.66 -9.18
CA PRO A 42 -3.08 0.70 -9.33
C PRO A 42 -2.07 1.66 -9.96
N ALA A 43 -0.78 1.56 -9.60
CA ALA A 43 0.27 2.37 -10.21
C ALA A 43 0.41 2.08 -11.71
N ILE A 44 0.39 0.80 -12.10
CA ILE A 44 0.42 0.39 -13.52
C ILE A 44 -0.78 0.94 -14.27
N ILE A 45 -1.99 0.83 -13.71
CA ILE A 45 -3.22 1.31 -14.35
C ILE A 45 -3.16 2.82 -14.59
N VAL A 46 -2.76 3.59 -13.58
CA VAL A 46 -2.67 5.05 -13.68
C VAL A 46 -1.58 5.49 -14.68
N CYS A 47 -0.40 4.87 -14.65
CA CYS A 47 0.68 5.17 -15.61
C CYS A 47 0.30 4.77 -17.05
N GLY A 48 -0.43 3.65 -17.20
CA GLY A 48 -0.99 3.20 -18.47
C GLY A 48 -1.98 4.20 -19.04
N ALA A 49 -2.93 4.67 -18.22
CA ALA A 49 -3.87 5.73 -18.60
C ALA A 49 -3.15 7.04 -18.97
N ALA A 50 -2.09 7.38 -18.24
CA ALA A 50 -1.28 8.58 -18.50
C ALA A 50 -0.46 8.51 -19.79
N GLY A 51 -0.29 7.33 -20.39
CA GLY A 51 0.37 7.15 -21.69
C GLY A 51 1.85 6.79 -21.64
N PHE A 52 2.40 6.50 -20.46
CA PHE A 52 3.79 6.04 -20.30
C PHE A 52 3.91 4.64 -19.66
N GLY A 53 2.83 3.86 -19.71
CA GLY A 53 2.79 2.48 -19.21
C GLY A 53 3.48 1.46 -20.12
N PHE A 54 3.34 0.18 -19.79
CA PHE A 54 3.84 -0.94 -20.60
C PHE A 54 3.41 -0.84 -22.07
N GLY A 55 4.36 -1.04 -22.98
CA GLY A 55 4.11 -1.01 -24.44
C GLY A 55 3.98 0.39 -25.05
N SER A 56 4.12 1.48 -24.28
CA SER A 56 3.98 2.85 -24.78
C SER A 56 5.15 3.34 -25.65
N ASN A 57 6.32 2.67 -25.60
CA ASN A 57 7.60 3.17 -26.16
C ASN A 57 7.95 4.60 -25.72
N SER A 58 7.37 5.08 -24.60
CA SER A 58 7.61 6.41 -24.08
C SER A 58 9.00 6.50 -23.45
N PRO A 59 9.75 7.61 -23.65
CA PRO A 59 10.98 7.87 -22.89
C PRO A 59 10.74 7.94 -21.38
N ASP A 60 9.49 8.16 -20.96
CA ASP A 60 9.08 8.26 -19.57
C ASP A 60 8.72 6.92 -18.92
N PHE A 61 8.89 5.80 -19.63
CA PHE A 61 8.67 4.47 -19.06
C PHE A 61 9.39 4.22 -17.70
N PRO A 62 10.63 4.72 -17.46
CA PRO A 62 11.26 4.62 -16.15
C PRO A 62 10.45 5.24 -15.00
N GLN A 63 9.59 6.23 -15.29
CA GLN A 63 8.70 6.84 -14.29
C GLN A 63 7.64 5.86 -13.79
N MET A 64 7.19 4.93 -14.63
CA MET A 64 6.28 3.87 -14.18
C MET A 64 6.97 2.94 -13.19
N ILE A 65 8.23 2.56 -13.45
CA ILE A 65 9.02 1.74 -12.51
C ILE A 65 9.19 2.48 -11.18
N TYR A 66 9.49 3.77 -11.24
CA TYR A 66 9.58 4.63 -10.06
C TYR A 66 8.26 4.65 -9.27
N MET A 67 7.11 4.79 -9.94
CA MET A 67 5.78 4.74 -9.29
C MET A 67 5.50 3.39 -8.61
N ILE A 68 5.87 2.28 -9.25
CA ILE A 68 5.75 0.94 -8.66
C ILE A 68 6.61 0.81 -7.40
N GLN A 69 7.86 1.26 -7.47
CA GLN A 69 8.79 1.23 -6.33
C GLN A 69 8.29 2.09 -5.17
N MET A 70 7.84 3.31 -5.46
CA MET A 70 7.28 4.22 -4.45
C MET A 70 5.99 3.68 -3.83
N SER A 71 5.11 3.07 -4.62
CA SER A 71 3.90 2.39 -4.11
C SER A 71 4.27 1.30 -3.10
N MET A 72 5.24 0.44 -3.41
CA MET A 72 5.69 -0.61 -2.48
C MET A 72 6.34 -0.04 -1.23
N PHE A 73 7.21 0.95 -1.40
CA PHE A 73 7.93 1.56 -0.30
C PHE A 73 6.98 2.21 0.70
N PHE A 74 6.04 3.04 0.24
CA PHE A 74 5.09 3.71 1.12
C PHE A 74 4.04 2.76 1.69
N ALA A 75 3.63 1.71 0.97
CA ALA A 75 2.77 0.66 1.55
C ALA A 75 3.46 -0.03 2.75
N GLY A 76 4.76 -0.32 2.64
CA GLY A 76 5.57 -0.85 3.74
C GLY A 76 5.67 0.13 4.92
N VAL A 77 6.02 1.40 4.64
CA VAL A 77 6.10 2.44 5.68
C VAL A 77 4.76 2.63 6.40
N ALA A 78 3.66 2.74 5.65
CA ALA A 78 2.32 2.88 6.22
C ALA A 78 1.92 1.66 7.05
N THR A 79 2.29 0.45 6.62
CA THR A 79 2.09 -0.78 7.40
C THR A 79 2.86 -0.74 8.71
N LEU A 80 4.12 -0.32 8.71
CA LEU A 80 4.90 -0.17 9.95
C LEU A 80 4.28 0.86 10.89
N ILE A 81 3.84 2.00 10.36
CA ILE A 81 3.14 3.03 11.15
C ILE A 81 1.86 2.45 11.75
N GLN A 82 1.09 1.66 11.00
CA GLN A 82 -0.18 1.10 11.49
C GLN A 82 0.02 -0.02 12.52
N THR A 83 1.07 -0.83 12.35
CA THR A 83 1.37 -2.01 13.18
C THR A 83 2.15 -1.69 14.45
N ILE A 84 3.15 -0.81 14.38
CA ILE A 84 3.99 -0.41 15.52
C ILE A 84 3.41 0.84 16.21
N GLY A 85 2.79 1.73 15.44
CA GLY A 85 2.32 3.02 15.91
C GLY A 85 3.44 4.07 16.07
N ILE A 86 3.09 5.34 15.95
CA ILE A 86 3.94 6.48 16.27
C ILE A 86 3.11 7.46 17.12
N GLY A 87 3.34 7.46 18.43
CA GLY A 87 2.55 8.28 19.36
C GLY A 87 1.06 7.91 19.31
N PRO A 88 0.15 8.87 19.03
CA PRO A 88 -1.28 8.59 18.88
C PRO A 88 -1.67 7.96 17.52
N VAL A 89 -0.75 7.92 16.56
CA VAL A 89 -1.02 7.42 15.20
C VAL A 89 -0.78 5.91 15.13
N GLY A 90 -1.70 5.18 14.49
CA GLY A 90 -1.62 3.73 14.24
C GLY A 90 -2.40 2.88 15.24
N ALA A 91 -3.08 1.85 14.75
CA ALA A 91 -3.95 0.98 15.56
C ALA A 91 -3.19 0.00 16.47
N ARG A 92 -1.88 -0.20 16.25
CA ARG A 92 -1.08 -1.23 16.95
C ARG A 92 -1.65 -2.64 16.76
N LEU A 93 -2.16 -2.89 15.57
CA LEU A 93 -2.73 -4.16 15.15
C LEU A 93 -2.07 -4.60 13.84
N PRO A 94 -2.04 -5.90 13.52
CA PRO A 94 -1.47 -6.44 12.29
C PRO A 94 -2.32 -6.08 11.06
N VAL A 95 -2.36 -4.79 10.73
CA VAL A 95 -3.12 -4.21 9.62
C VAL A 95 -2.13 -3.79 8.54
N VAL A 96 -2.22 -4.43 7.38
CA VAL A 96 -1.35 -4.11 6.25
C VAL A 96 -2.00 -3.08 5.35
N GLN A 97 -1.21 -2.10 4.95
CA GLN A 97 -1.62 -0.98 4.13
C GLN A 97 -1.35 -1.28 2.65
N GLY A 98 -2.23 -0.77 1.81
CA GLY A 98 -2.16 -0.95 0.37
C GLY A 98 -2.87 0.16 -0.39
N THR A 99 -2.71 0.13 -1.72
CA THR A 99 -3.29 1.16 -2.58
C THR A 99 -4.75 0.83 -2.88
N SER A 100 -5.66 1.75 -2.55
CA SER A 100 -7.10 1.54 -2.74
C SER A 100 -7.51 1.64 -4.22
N PHE A 101 -8.14 0.58 -4.73
CA PHE A 101 -8.72 0.54 -6.08
C PHE A 101 -9.92 1.48 -6.22
N ALA A 102 -10.53 1.92 -5.12
CA ALA A 102 -11.71 2.78 -5.13
C ALA A 102 -11.46 4.14 -5.81
N PHE A 103 -10.20 4.60 -5.85
CA PHE A 103 -9.87 5.89 -6.47
C PHE A 103 -9.60 5.80 -7.97
N ILE A 104 -9.38 4.61 -8.53
CA ILE A 104 -9.04 4.42 -9.95
C ILE A 104 -10.05 5.10 -10.90
N PRO A 105 -11.39 4.99 -10.70
CA PRO A 105 -12.36 5.62 -11.60
C PRO A 105 -12.25 7.15 -11.66
N ILE A 106 -11.71 7.78 -10.63
CA ILE A 106 -11.50 9.24 -10.57
C ILE A 106 -10.11 9.60 -11.10
N MET A 107 -9.10 8.75 -10.86
CA MET A 107 -7.72 8.98 -11.31
C MET A 107 -7.56 8.85 -12.81
N ILE A 108 -8.20 7.87 -13.45
CA ILE A 108 -8.03 7.60 -14.89
C ILE A 108 -8.40 8.83 -15.75
N PRO A 109 -9.61 9.43 -15.64
CA PRO A 109 -9.97 10.58 -16.46
C PRO A 109 -9.07 11.80 -16.23
N LEU A 110 -8.50 11.94 -15.03
CA LEU A 110 -7.60 13.05 -14.69
C LEU A 110 -6.27 12.96 -15.45
N VAL A 111 -5.72 11.75 -15.62
CA VAL A 111 -4.38 11.56 -16.21
C VAL A 111 -4.41 11.13 -17.68
N ALA A 112 -5.57 10.72 -18.20
CA ALA A 112 -5.71 10.12 -19.53
C ALA A 112 -4.99 10.89 -20.65
N GLY A 113 -3.92 10.31 -21.19
CA GLY A 113 -3.14 10.88 -22.29
C GLY A 113 -2.38 12.18 -21.97
N GLN A 114 -2.31 12.58 -20.69
CA GLN A 114 -1.67 13.83 -20.25
C GLN A 114 -0.18 13.65 -19.88
N GLY A 115 0.37 12.44 -20.02
CA GLY A 115 1.77 12.16 -19.74
C GLY A 115 2.13 12.24 -18.25
N VAL A 116 3.43 12.41 -17.99
CA VAL A 116 3.98 12.45 -16.63
C VAL A 116 3.54 13.69 -15.84
N GLU A 117 3.29 14.82 -16.51
CA GLU A 117 2.90 16.07 -15.84
C GLU A 117 1.61 15.92 -15.04
N ALA A 118 0.63 15.16 -15.55
CA ALA A 118 -0.62 14.92 -14.83
C ALA A 118 -0.44 14.05 -13.58
N ILE A 119 0.63 13.26 -13.49
CA ILE A 119 0.96 12.51 -12.26
C ILE A 119 1.31 13.47 -11.13
N ALA A 120 2.02 14.56 -11.41
CA ALA A 120 2.33 15.56 -10.40
C ALA A 120 1.05 16.22 -9.85
N VAL A 121 0.11 16.55 -10.74
CA VAL A 121 -1.22 17.07 -10.37
C VAL A 121 -2.00 16.06 -9.52
N LEU A 122 -2.02 14.80 -9.95
CA LEU A 122 -2.67 13.71 -9.21
C LEU A 122 -2.07 13.55 -7.81
N MET A 123 -0.74 13.51 -7.69
CA MET A 123 -0.06 13.39 -6.40
C MET A 123 -0.34 14.59 -5.48
N GLY A 124 -0.43 15.81 -6.04
CA GLY A 124 -0.87 16.99 -5.30
C GLY A 124 -2.27 16.82 -4.71
N GLY A 125 -3.21 16.32 -5.52
CA GLY A 125 -4.58 16.00 -5.06
C GLY A 125 -4.61 14.92 -3.98
N ILE A 126 -3.81 13.86 -4.13
CA ILE A 126 -3.69 12.78 -3.13
C ILE A 126 -3.13 13.32 -1.82
N LEU A 127 -2.13 14.20 -1.84
CA LEU A 127 -1.56 14.79 -0.63
C LEU A 127 -2.60 15.63 0.11
N VAL A 128 -3.33 16.50 -0.59
CA VAL A 128 -4.39 17.33 0.01
C VAL A 128 -5.52 16.45 0.56
N GLY A 129 -5.96 15.45 -0.20
CA GLY A 129 -6.98 14.49 0.24
C GLY A 129 -6.54 13.66 1.44
N GLY A 130 -5.27 13.25 1.48
CA GLY A 130 -4.67 12.53 2.61
C GLY A 130 -4.60 13.37 3.87
N LEU A 131 -4.20 14.64 3.76
CA LEU A 131 -4.23 15.58 4.90
C LEU A 131 -5.65 15.81 5.39
N PHE A 132 -6.61 16.00 4.48
CA PHE A 132 -8.03 16.11 4.85
C PHE A 132 -8.50 14.87 5.60
N HIS A 133 -8.21 13.67 5.08
CA HIS A 133 -8.59 12.42 5.74
C HIS A 133 -7.92 12.26 7.12
N ALA A 134 -6.63 12.62 7.24
CA ALA A 134 -5.92 12.61 8.51
C ALA A 134 -6.56 13.57 9.53
N THR A 135 -7.00 14.75 9.11
CA THR A 135 -7.70 15.69 10.01
C THR A 135 -9.06 15.15 10.44
N LEU A 136 -9.82 14.51 9.55
CA LEU A 136 -11.10 13.89 9.90
C LEU A 136 -10.95 12.76 10.92
N GLY A 137 -9.86 11.99 10.82
CA GLY A 137 -9.54 10.92 11.78
C GLY A 137 -9.32 11.41 13.22
N LEU A 138 -9.14 12.72 13.45
CA LEU A 138 -9.08 13.29 14.80
C LEU A 138 -10.47 13.51 15.44
N PHE A 139 -11.51 13.62 14.62
CA PHE A 139 -12.88 13.90 15.06
C PHE A 139 -13.79 12.68 14.99
N ILE A 140 -13.45 11.71 14.12
CA ILE A 140 -14.22 10.50 13.88
C ILE A 140 -13.37 9.32 14.36
N GLY A 141 -13.68 8.81 15.55
CA GLY A 141 -13.04 7.65 16.18
C GLY A 141 -14.07 6.63 16.63
#